data_AF-A0A7K4XP98-F1
#
_entry.id   AF-A0A7K4XP98-F1
#
_cell.length_a   1.000
_cell.length_b   1.000
_cell.length_c   1.000
_cell.angle_alpha   90.00
_cell.angle_beta   90.00
_cell.angle_gamma   90.00
#
_symmetry.space_group_name_H-M   'P 1'
#
loop_
_entity.id
_entity.type
_entity.pdbx_description
1 polymer ?
#
loop_
_entity_poly.entity_id
_entity_poly.type
_entity_poly.pdbx_seq_one_letter_code
_entity_poly.pdbx_strand_id
1 'polypeptide(L)' 'CLSVPGIATIFIHRLSHGGKEKRVARYPYEWTMMERDRRLSGVNKHHVPKAGVG' A
#
# COMPACT_ATOMS: atom_id res chain seq x y z
N CYS A 1 -2.42 -25.23 12.19
CA CYS A 1 -1.21 -24.39 11.94
C CYS A 1 -1.30 -23.53 10.66
N LEU A 2 -2.36 -23.60 9.84
CA LEU A 2 -2.49 -22.81 8.60
C LEU A 2 -3.05 -21.38 8.81
N SER A 3 -3.73 -21.12 9.92
CA SER A 3 -4.41 -19.84 10.18
C SER A 3 -3.47 -18.72 10.62
N VAL A 4 -2.44 -19.07 11.41
CA VAL A 4 -1.45 -18.12 11.95
C VAL A 4 -0.72 -17.32 10.85
N PRO A 5 -0.20 -17.94 9.77
CA PRO A 5 0.47 -17.17 8.71
C PRO A 5 -0.49 -16.24 7.96
N GLY A 6 -1.75 -16.65 7.74
CA GLY A 6 -2.75 -15.79 7.08
C GLY A 6 -3.11 -14.55 7.91
N ILE A 7 -3.26 -14.72 9.23
CA ILE A 7 -3.51 -13.61 10.15
C ILE A 7 -2.28 -12.69 10.25
N ALA A 8 -1.08 -13.28 10.35
CA ALA A 8 0.17 -12.52 10.44
C ALA A 8 0.39 -11.62 9.21
N THR A 9 0.15 -12.12 8.00
CA THR A 9 0.33 -11.33 6.77
C THR A 9 -0.65 -10.17 6.66
N ILE A 10 -1.89 -10.34 7.12
CA ILE A 10 -2.88 -9.25 7.18
C ILE A 10 -2.37 -8.10 8.05
N PHE A 11 -1.87 -8.42 9.26
CA PHE A 11 -1.34 -7.41 10.17
C PHE A 11 -0.08 -6.74 9.62
N ILE A 12 0.85 -7.51 9.05
CA ILE A 12 2.07 -6.97 8.43
C ILE A 12 1.71 -6.04 7.27
N HIS A 13 0.81 -6.45 6.38
CA HIS A 13 0.36 -5.62 5.27
C HIS A 13 -0.27 -4.32 5.74
N ARG A 14 -1.13 -4.39 6.76
CA ARG A 14 -1.77 -3.21 7.33
C ARG A 14 -0.75 -2.26 7.98
N LEU A 15 0.26 -2.76 8.66
CA LEU A 15 1.32 -1.94 9.27
C LEU A 15 2.19 -1.25 8.21
N SER A 16 2.64 -1.98 7.19
CA SER A 16 3.57 -1.46 6.17
C SER A 16 2.92 -0.50 5.17
N HIS A 17 1.59 -0.53 5.02
CA HIS A 17 0.85 0.30 4.05
C HIS A 17 0.00 1.40 4.70
N GLY A 18 0.37 1.83 5.91
CA GLY A 18 -0.27 2.97 6.58
C GLY A 18 -1.70 2.70 7.03
N GLY A 19 -1.99 1.47 7.49
CA GLY A 19 -3.32 1.06 7.96
C GLY A 19 -4.27 0.61 6.85
N LYS A 20 -3.84 0.65 5.59
CA LYS A 20 -4.62 0.26 4.42
C LYS A 20 -4.21 -1.11 3.91
N GLU A 21 -5.03 -1.66 3.03
CA GLU A 21 -4.70 -2.90 2.33
C GLU A 21 -3.55 -2.68 1.35
N LYS A 22 -2.71 -3.71 1.15
CA LYS A 22 -1.62 -3.65 0.19
C LYS A 22 -2.19 -3.51 -1.22
N ARG A 23 -1.82 -2.45 -1.94
CA ARG A 23 -2.12 -2.35 -3.38
C ARG A 23 -1.37 -3.45 -4.15
N VAL A 24 -2.10 -4.16 -5.00
CA VAL A 24 -1.58 -5.19 -5.90
C VAL A 24 -1.68 -4.64 -7.32
N ALA A 25 -0.56 -4.46 -8.00
CA ALA A 25 -0.53 -4.08 -9.41
C ALA A 25 -0.42 -5.35 -10.26
N ARG A 26 -1.56 -5.85 -10.75
CA ARG A 26 -1.63 -6.99 -11.67
C ARG A 26 -1.44 -6.53 -13.12
N TYR A 27 -1.84 -5.30 -13.42
CA TYR A 27 -1.74 -4.70 -14.73
C TYR A 27 -0.72 -3.54 -14.78
N PRO A 28 -0.10 -3.26 -15.94
CA PRO A 28 0.88 -2.19 -16.06
C PRO A 28 0.29 -0.81 -15.74
N TYR A 29 -0.99 -0.59 -16.02
CA TYR A 29 -1.70 0.64 -15.65
C TYR A 29 -1.77 0.85 -14.13
N GLU A 30 -1.94 -0.23 -13.35
CA GLU A 30 -1.97 -0.13 -11.89
C GLU A 30 -0.58 0.23 -11.33
N TRP A 31 0.48 -0.29 -11.96
CA TRP A 31 1.86 0.06 -11.60
C TRP A 31 2.15 1.54 -11.88
N THR A 32 1.80 2.04 -13.07
CA THR A 32 2.06 3.44 -13.42
C THR A 32 1.31 4.40 -12.49
N MET A 33 0.09 4.07 -12.07
CA MET A 33 -0.65 4.83 -11.06
C MET A 33 -0.01 4.76 -9.68
N MET A 34 0.47 3.59 -9.26
CA MET A 34 1.14 3.41 -7.96
C MET A 34 2.46 4.19 -7.89
N GLU A 35 3.18 4.26 -9.00
CA GLU A 35 4.42 5.03 -9.11
C GLU A 35 4.15 6.54 -9.20
N ARG A 36 3.05 6.95 -9.85
CA ARG A 36 2.56 8.33 -9.78
C ARG A 36 2.31 8.75 -8.32
N ASP A 37 1.59 7.93 -7.55
CA ASP A 37 1.29 8.23 -6.14
C ASP A 37 2.58 8.28 -5.30
N ARG A 38 3.55 7.41 -5.57
CA ARG A 38 4.88 7.44 -4.94
C ARG A 38 5.61 8.75 -5.18
N ARG A 39 5.58 9.28 -6.41
CA ARG A 39 6.21 10.55 -6.79
C ARG A 39 5.47 11.74 -6.17
N LEU A 40 4.14 11.73 -6.20
CA LEU A 40 3.31 12.79 -5.64
C LEU A 40 3.40 12.86 -4.12
N SER A 41 3.60 11.73 -3.44
CA SER A 41 3.71 11.65 -1.99
C SER A 41 4.84 12.52 -1.40
N GLY A 42 5.92 12.76 -2.15
CA GLY A 42 7.07 13.54 -1.69
C GLY A 42 7.97 12.82 -0.66
N VAL A 43 7.45 11.78 0.01
CA VAL A 43 8.20 10.92 0.94
C VAL A 43 8.56 9.56 0.34
N ASN A 44 8.47 9.43 -0.99
CA ASN A 44 8.79 8.21 -1.74
C ASN A 44 7.96 6.97 -1.32
N LYS A 45 6.78 7.17 -0.70
CA LYS A 45 5.87 6.12 -0.23
C LYS A 45 4.53 6.20 -0.96
N HIS A 46 4.18 5.17 -1.72
CA HIS A 46 2.95 5.14 -2.51
C HIS A 46 1.65 5.08 -1.68
N HIS A 47 1.71 4.69 -0.40
CA HIS A 47 0.52 4.52 0.45
C HIS A 47 0.11 5.81 1.16
N VAL A 48 0.92 6.87 1.10
CA VAL A 48 0.65 8.17 1.69
C VAL A 48 -0.09 9.03 0.65
N PRO A 49 -1.41 9.20 0.76
CA PRO A 49 -2.16 10.06 -0.15
C PRO A 49 -1.84 11.53 0.13
N LYS A 50 -1.79 12.35 -0.91
CA LYS A 50 -1.72 13.82 -0.77
C LYS A 50 -3.08 14.48 -0.49
N ALA A 51 -4.19 13.78 -0.76
CA ALA A 51 -5.55 14.33 -0.73
C ALA A 51 -6.26 14.23 0.64
N GLY A 52 -5.53 14.44 1.74
CA GLY A 52 -6.09 14.35 3.08
C GLY A 52 -5.19 15.02 4.11
N VAL A 53 -5.13 16.34 4.04
CA VAL A 53 -4.90 17.14 5.25
C VAL A 53 -6.14 16.93 6.11
N GLY A 54 -5.99 16.19 7.19
CA GLY A 54 -6.81 16.30 8.39
C GLY A 54 -5.91 16.87 9.47
#